data_AF-A0A437JAT1-F1
#
_entry.id   AF-A0A437JAT1-F1
#
_cell.length_a   1.000
_cell.length_b   1.000
_cell.length_c   1.000
_cell.angle_alpha   90.00
_cell.angle_beta   90.00
_cell.angle_gamma   90.00
#
_symmetry.space_group_name_H-M   'P 1'
#
loop_
_entity.id
_entity.type
_entity.pdbx_description
1 polymer ?
#
loop_
_entity_poly.entity_id
_entity_poly.type
_entity_poly.pdbx_seq_one_letter_code
_entity_poly.pdbx_strand_id
1 'polypeptide(L)' 'MKLFDAVINPYSGCYIGPEQLPDTVAEFAGRLAASVDAWHNHYALIWLEIPASRAELISVALELG' A
#
# COMPACT_ATOMS: atom_id res chain seq x y z
N MET A 1 -13.70 -5.13 -2.84
CA MET A 1 -12.70 -4.70 -1.82
C MET A 1 -12.29 -3.28 -2.14
N LYS A 2 -12.03 -2.41 -1.15
CA LYS A 2 -11.53 -1.05 -1.41
C LYS A 2 -10.04 -1.15 -1.79
N LEU A 3 -9.57 -0.36 -2.75
CA LEU A 3 -8.16 -0.25 -3.13
C LEU A 3 -7.57 1.04 -2.58
N PHE A 4 -6.24 1.15 -2.45
CA PHE A 4 -5.58 2.44 -2.27
C PHE A 4 -5.71 3.30 -3.54
N ASP A 5 -5.57 4.61 -3.41
CA ASP A 5 -5.50 5.51 -4.55
C ASP A 5 -4.04 5.55 -5.03
N ALA A 6 -3.79 5.05 -6.24
CA ALA A 6 -2.44 5.02 -6.82
C ALA A 6 -2.03 6.41 -7.30
N VAL A 7 -1.12 7.07 -6.59
CA VAL A 7 -0.43 8.25 -7.11
C VAL A 7 0.72 7.78 -7.99
N ILE A 8 0.57 7.88 -9.32
CA ILE A 8 1.52 7.32 -10.27
C ILE A 8 2.64 8.33 -10.58
N ASN A 9 3.90 7.88 -10.48
CA ASN A 9 5.06 8.64 -10.87
C ASN A 9 5.42 8.43 -12.37
N PRO A 10 6.29 9.27 -12.97
CA PRO A 10 6.68 9.13 -14.38
C PRO A 10 7.34 7.80 -14.78
N TYR A 11 7.74 6.99 -13.80
CA TYR A 11 8.39 5.68 -13.98
C TYR A 11 7.42 4.51 -13.79
N SER A 12 6.11 4.76 -13.81
CA SER A 12 5.05 3.75 -13.57
C SER A 12 5.12 3.10 -12.19
N GLY A 13 5.74 3.75 -11.21
CA GLY A 13 5.61 3.39 -9.80
C GLY A 13 4.40 4.08 -9.19
N CYS A 14 3.72 3.40 -8.27
CA CYS A 14 2.63 4.01 -7.50
C CYS A 14 3.07 4.31 -6.06
N TYR A 15 2.55 5.39 -5.50
CA TYR A 15 2.81 5.84 -4.14
C TYR A 15 1.53 5.77 -3.29
N ILE A 16 1.66 5.22 -2.08
CA ILE A 16 0.64 5.21 -1.02
C ILE A 16 1.19 6.05 0.14
N GLY A 17 0.57 7.20 0.38
CA GLY A 17 0.95 8.14 1.43
C GLY A 17 0.28 7.88 2.78
N PRO A 18 0.77 8.55 3.85
CA PRO A 18 0.25 8.38 5.20
C PRO A 18 -1.23 8.78 5.33
N GLU A 19 -1.71 9.73 4.52
CA GLU A 19 -3.11 10.19 4.49
C GLU A 19 -4.11 9.12 4.04
N GLN A 20 -3.64 8.05 3.39
CA GLN A 20 -4.50 6.97 2.91
C GLN A 20 -4.58 5.80 3.90
N LEU A 21 -3.70 5.77 4.91
CA LEU A 21 -3.60 4.65 5.84
C LEU A 21 -4.89 4.54 6.67
N PRO A 22 -5.53 3.35 6.71
CA PRO A 22 -6.74 3.16 7.48
C PRO A 22 -6.43 3.06 8.98
N ASP A 23 -7.45 3.20 9.82
CA ASP A 23 -7.26 3.21 11.28
C ASP A 23 -6.78 1.86 11.84
N THR A 24 -7.11 0.75 11.18
CA THR A 24 -6.85 -0.60 11.69
C THR A 24 -5.86 -1.38 10.82
N VAL A 25 -5.07 -2.25 11.48
CA VAL A 25 -4.14 -3.18 10.80
C VAL A 25 -4.87 -4.15 9.88
N ALA A 26 -6.05 -4.63 10.27
CA ALA A 26 -6.85 -5.56 9.47
C ALA A 26 -7.36 -4.92 8.17
N GLU A 27 -7.83 -3.68 8.23
CA GLU A 27 -8.22 -2.94 7.03
C GLU A 27 -7.02 -2.68 6.13
N PHE A 28 -5.88 -2.29 6.70
CA PHE A 28 -4.64 -2.10 5.95
C PHE A 28 -4.23 -3.38 5.23
N ALA A 29 -4.22 -4.52 5.91
CA ALA A 29 -3.86 -5.82 5.32
C ALA A 29 -4.76 -6.18 4.13
N GLY A 30 -6.08 -6.10 4.31
CA GLY A 30 -7.04 -6.42 3.25
C GLY A 30 -6.93 -5.46 2.06
N ARG A 31 -6.76 -4.16 2.32
CA ARG A 31 -6.64 -3.12 1.28
C ARG A 31 -5.32 -3.23 0.52
N LEU A 32 -4.21 -3.50 1.21
CA LEU A 32 -2.90 -3.65 0.59
C LEU A 32 -2.84 -4.91 -0.28
N ALA A 33 -3.27 -6.06 0.23
CA ALA A 33 -3.30 -7.30 -0.55
C ALA A 33 -4.15 -7.16 -1.83
N ALA A 34 -5.32 -6.53 -1.72
CA ALA A 34 -6.17 -6.26 -2.89
C ALA A 34 -5.50 -5.30 -3.89
N SER A 35 -4.77 -4.29 -3.41
CA SER A 35 -4.09 -3.31 -4.27
C SER A 35 -2.89 -3.94 -4.98
N VAL A 36 -2.08 -4.74 -4.28
CA VAL A 36 -0.96 -5.48 -4.87
C VAL A 36 -1.44 -6.40 -5.99
N ASP A 37 -2.48 -7.20 -5.74
CA ASP A 37 -3.08 -8.10 -6.73
C ASP A 37 -3.58 -7.33 -7.97
N ALA A 38 -4.33 -6.25 -7.73
CA ALA A 38 -4.88 -5.43 -8.81
C ALA A 38 -3.82 -4.66 -9.60
N TRP A 39 -2.63 -4.42 -9.04
CA TRP A 39 -1.61 -3.55 -9.64
C TRP A 39 -0.40 -4.29 -10.19
N HIS A 40 -0.25 -5.57 -9.89
CA HIS A 40 0.96 -6.34 -10.21
C HIS A 40 1.33 -6.31 -11.70
N ASN A 41 0.34 -6.19 -12.60
CA ASN A 41 0.55 -6.12 -14.06
C ASN A 41 0.58 -4.69 -14.62
N HIS A 42 0.33 -3.68 -13.78
CA HIS A 42 0.10 -2.30 -14.21
C HIS A 42 1.21 -1.35 -13.77
N TYR A 43 1.81 -1.59 -12.60
CA TYR A 43 2.84 -0.72 -12.03
C TYR A 43 4.13 -1.49 -11.78
N ALA A 44 5.26 -0.79 -11.91
CA ALA A 44 6.58 -1.36 -11.75
C ALA A 44 6.99 -1.51 -10.28
N LEU A 45 6.45 -0.66 -9.40
CA LEU A 45 6.73 -0.68 -7.95
C LEU A 45 5.59 -0.03 -7.17
N ILE A 46 5.49 -0.38 -5.89
CA ILE A 46 4.62 0.28 -4.91
C ILE A 46 5.50 0.89 -3.82
N TRP A 47 5.48 2.22 -3.68
CA TRP A 47 6.14 2.92 -2.59
C TRP A 47 5.13 3.18 -1.48
N LEU A 48 5.47 2.79 -0.26
CA LEU A 48 4.60 2.91 0.89
C LEU A 48 5.27 3.79 1.95
N GLU A 49 4.60 4.89 2.30
CA GLU A 49 5.04 5.78 3.37
C GLU A 49 4.29 5.45 4.66
N ILE A 50 5.01 4.98 5.68
CA ILE A 50 4.43 4.65 6.98
C ILE A 50 5.04 5.59 8.04
N PRO A 51 4.23 6.40 8.75
CA PRO A 51 4.70 7.16 9.90
C PRO A 51 5.27 6.24 10.98
N ALA A 52 6.29 6.67 11.71
CA ALA A 52 6.90 5.86 12.77
C ALA A 52 5.88 5.42 13.86
N SER A 53 4.82 6.20 14.08
CA SER A 53 3.72 5.86 15.01
C SER A 53 2.82 4.71 14.54
N ARG A 54 3.02 4.24 13.30
CA ARG A 54 2.25 3.19 12.64
C ARG A 54 3.14 2.02 12.20
N ALA A 55 4.28 1.83 12.87
CA ALA A 55 5.26 0.80 12.54
C ALA A 55 4.68 -0.64 12.56
N GLU A 56 3.57 -0.87 13.25
CA GLU A 56 2.82 -2.13 13.24
C GLU A 56 2.34 -2.55 11.83
N LEU A 57 2.27 -1.61 10.87
CA LEU A 57 1.88 -1.90 9.49
C LEU A 57 3.02 -2.51 8.66
N ILE A 58 4.28 -2.35 9.10
CA ILE A 58 5.46 -2.82 8.35
C ILE A 58 5.45 -4.33 8.20
N SER A 59 5.12 -5.08 9.26
CA SER A 59 5.08 -6.54 9.20
C SER A 59 4.06 -7.05 8.20
N VAL A 60 2.90 -6.40 8.11
CA VAL A 60 1.85 -6.74 7.13
C VAL A 60 2.33 -6.50 5.70
N ALA A 61 3.05 -5.40 5.46
CA ALA A 61 3.59 -5.10 4.13
C ALA A 61 4.64 -6.14 3.71
N LEU A 62 5.54 -6.54 4.62
CA LEU A 62 6.60 -7.52 4.35
C LEU A 62 6.06 -8.92 4.03
N GLU A 63 4.89 -9.30 4.54
CA GLU A 63 4.24 -10.57 4.20
C GLU A 63 3.82 -10.67 2.73
N LEU A 64 3.74 -9.54 2.01
CA LEU A 64 3.31 -9.48 0.62
C LEU A 64 4.45 -9.36 -0.40
N GLY A 65 5.72 -9.29 0.06
CA GLY A 65 6.92 -9.17 -0.77
C GLY A 65 7.60 -7.81 -0.65
#